data_AF-A0A1H4KLE9-F1
#
_entry.id   AF-A0A1H4KLE9-F1
#
_cell.length_a   1.000
_cell.length_b   1.000
_cell.length_c   1.000
_cell.angle_alpha   90.00
_cell.angle_beta   90.00
_cell.angle_gamma   90.00
#
_symmetry.space_group_name_H-M   'P 1'
#
loop_
_entity.id
_entity.type
_entity.pdbx_description
1 polymer ?
#
loop_
_entity_poly.entity_id
_entity_poly.type
_entity_poly.pdbx_seq_one_letter_code
_entity_poly.pdbx_strand_id
1 'polypeptide(L)'
;MPTIHTVDAFEVQGRTTVRTEDGTFLRLAEQRDGADALGPALEARVRGELEDRRRARTAPVAGRTDVGILAAEAFTRMLEAELPGSALRLRTVTPDALTLPGHLPGLLLHVAETPGERGLADRLPAAGTGVLRCYREGGLLFIDPLRLHDGDPDSRQVLRRRLAASSAPAELETWLGRQQPGDLLDGLPTAAVTLFFARLLTVLTDWQHHTPALDEHRRTLWRLDTTTLLATGHLVLAYPEPAPHPGRRR
;
A
#
# COMPACT_ATOMS: atom_id res chain seq x y z
N MET A 1 12.92 -28.79 -4.61
CA MET A 1 14.06 -29.47 -3.96
C MET A 1 14.21 -28.90 -2.56
N PRO A 2 14.39 -29.71 -1.51
CA PRO A 2 14.57 -29.18 -0.17
C PRO A 2 15.94 -28.53 -0.07
N THR A 3 15.96 -27.23 0.23
CA THR A 3 17.18 -26.48 0.50
C THR A 3 17.78 -27.05 1.79
N ILE A 4 18.95 -27.68 1.70
CA ILE A 4 19.71 -28.14 2.87
C ILE A 4 20.29 -26.87 3.49
N HIS A 5 19.63 -26.35 4.53
CA HIS A 5 20.14 -25.24 5.32
C HIS A 5 21.19 -25.78 6.29
N THR A 6 22.47 -25.58 5.98
CA THR A 6 23.58 -26.01 6.83
C THR A 6 23.64 -25.10 8.05
N VAL A 7 23.53 -25.68 9.24
CA VAL A 7 23.60 -24.98 10.52
C VAL A 7 25.00 -25.17 11.08
N ASP A 8 25.84 -24.13 11.04
CA ASP A 8 27.18 -24.20 11.62
C ASP A 8 27.10 -23.97 13.13
N ALA A 9 27.35 -25.03 13.89
CA ALA A 9 27.43 -24.95 15.34
C ALA A 9 28.89 -25.00 15.80
N PHE A 10 29.23 -24.10 16.71
CA PHE A 10 30.57 -24.00 17.28
C PHE A 10 30.49 -23.46 18.70
N GLU A 11 31.57 -23.64 19.45
CA GLU A 11 31.62 -23.26 20.85
C GLU A 11 32.24 -21.86 21.01
N VAL A 12 31.58 -20.98 21.75
CA VAL A 12 32.09 -19.66 22.11
C VAL A 12 31.96 -19.49 23.62
N GLN A 13 33.09 -19.36 24.32
CA GLN A 13 33.15 -19.15 25.77
C GLN A 13 32.38 -20.22 26.58
N GLY A 14 32.51 -21.50 26.21
CA GLY A 14 31.83 -22.61 26.91
C GLY A 14 30.34 -22.74 26.58
N ARG A 15 29.85 -22.05 25.53
CA ARG A 15 28.46 -22.11 25.09
C ARG A 15 28.35 -22.47 23.62
N THR A 16 27.49 -23.44 23.32
CA THR A 16 27.13 -23.77 21.94
C THR A 16 26.43 -22.58 21.29
N THR A 17 27.06 -22.07 20.24
CA THR A 17 26.55 -20.99 19.41
C THR A 17 26.26 -21.56 18.03
N VAL A 18 25.08 -21.23 17.52
CA VAL A 18 24.66 -21.60 16.18
C VAL A 18 24.71 -20.35 15.31
N ARG A 19 25.43 -20.43 14.19
CA ARG A 19 25.37 -19.43 13.13
C ARG A 19 24.40 -19.89 12.06
N THR A 20 23.53 -18.98 11.67
CA THR A 20 22.57 -19.16 10.59
C THR A 20 23.12 -18.57 9.29
N GLU A 21 22.57 -18.97 8.13
CA GLU A 21 23.00 -18.45 6.82
C GLU A 21 22.83 -16.93 6.68
N ASP A 22 21.87 -16.35 7.39
CA ASP A 22 21.66 -14.89 7.42
C ASP A 22 22.65 -14.15 8.35
N GLY A 23 23.63 -14.86 8.93
CA GLY A 23 24.66 -14.30 9.80
C GLY A 23 24.19 -14.05 11.24
N THR A 24 22.98 -14.47 11.61
CA THR A 24 22.51 -14.39 13.00
C THR A 24 23.21 -15.44 13.86
N PHE A 25 23.56 -15.05 15.09
CA PHE A 25 24.13 -15.95 16.09
C PHE A 25 23.08 -16.24 17.17
N LEU A 26 22.76 -17.52 17.37
CA LEU A 26 21.86 -17.99 18.40
C LEU A 26 22.68 -18.70 19.49
N ARG A 27 22.51 -18.27 20.74
CA ARG A 27 23.13 -18.94 21.90
C ARG A 27 22.14 -19.93 22.48
N LEU A 28 22.56 -21.18 22.63
CA LEU A 28 21.76 -22.19 23.33
C LEU A 28 21.90 -21.98 24.83
N ALA A 29 20.77 -21.91 25.53
CA ALA A 29 20.74 -21.68 26.98
C ALA A 29 21.22 -22.91 27.79
N GLU A 30 21.13 -24.11 27.21
CA GLU A 30 21.57 -25.36 27.82
C GLU A 30 22.86 -25.85 27.17
N GLN A 31 23.86 -26.13 28.01
CA GLN A 31 25.14 -26.74 27.63
C GLN A 31 24.88 -28.24 27.41
N ARG A 32 25.08 -28.74 26.20
CA ARG A 32 25.12 -30.17 25.91
C ARG A 32 26.53 -30.55 25.50
N ASP A 33 27.03 -31.63 26.07
CA ASP A 33 28.33 -32.20 25.72
C ASP A 33 28.33 -32.62 24.25
N GLY A 34 29.25 -32.02 23.48
CA GLY A 34 29.55 -32.40 22.10
C GLY A 34 28.75 -31.65 21.03
N ALA A 35 29.44 -30.87 20.20
CA ALA A 35 28.90 -30.25 18.99
C ALA A 35 28.35 -31.27 17.96
N ASP A 36 28.80 -32.53 18.03
CA ASP A 36 28.37 -33.63 17.15
C ASP A 36 26.97 -34.19 17.47
N ALA A 37 26.39 -33.85 18.62
CA ALA A 37 25.06 -34.33 19.04
C ALA A 37 23.92 -33.34 18.74
N LEU A 38 24.17 -32.35 17.88
CA LEU A 38 23.19 -31.37 17.43
C LEU A 38 22.37 -31.97 16.28
N GLY A 39 21.64 -33.05 16.58
CA GLY A 39 20.85 -33.78 15.60
C GLY A 39 19.68 -32.98 14.98
N PRO A 40 18.91 -33.60 14.07
CA PRO A 40 17.83 -32.97 13.30
C PRO A 40 16.77 -32.22 14.14
N ALA A 41 16.59 -32.63 15.41
CA ALA A 41 15.66 -31.99 16.33
C ALA A 41 16.08 -30.56 16.72
N LEU A 42 17.38 -30.29 16.87
CA LEU A 42 17.86 -28.94 17.18
C LEU A 42 17.77 -28.04 15.95
N GLU A 43 18.16 -28.53 14.78
CA GLU A 43 18.01 -27.81 13.52
C GLU A 43 16.55 -27.41 13.28
N ALA A 44 15.61 -28.35 13.49
CA ALA A 44 14.17 -28.07 13.40
C ALA A 44 13.73 -26.99 14.40
N ARG A 45 14.22 -27.02 15.65
CA ARG A 45 13.91 -26.00 16.67
C ARG A 45 14.48 -24.63 16.31
N VAL A 46 15.73 -24.56 15.85
CA VAL A 46 16.37 -23.31 15.41
C VAL A 46 15.64 -22.74 14.20
N ARG A 47 15.28 -23.59 13.23
CA ARG A 47 14.48 -23.18 12.06
C ARG A 47 13.12 -22.62 12.48
N GLY A 48 12.41 -23.32 13.39
CA GLY A 48 11.15 -22.85 13.94
C GLY A 48 11.27 -21.49 14.62
N GLU A 49 12.28 -21.30 15.47
CA GLU A 49 12.55 -20.03 16.15
C GLU A 49 12.86 -18.89 15.16
N LEU A 50 13.64 -19.15 14.11
CA LEU A 50 13.94 -18.14 13.08
C LEU A 50 12.69 -17.78 12.26
N GLU A 51 11.88 -18.77 11.90
CA GLU A 51 10.60 -18.55 11.25
C GLU A 51 9.66 -17.74 12.14
N ASP A 52 9.57 -18.04 13.43
CA ASP A 52 8.75 -17.31 14.39
C ASP A 52 9.25 -15.88 14.58
N ARG A 53 10.57 -15.67 14.66
CA ARG A 53 11.15 -14.31 14.69
C ARG A 53 10.90 -13.55 13.41
N ARG A 54 10.99 -14.21 12.24
CA ARG A 54 10.69 -13.60 10.96
C ARG A 54 9.21 -13.21 10.92
N ARG A 55 8.30 -14.12 11.27
CA ARG A 55 6.85 -13.87 11.38
C ARG A 55 6.55 -12.72 12.34
N ALA A 56 7.22 -12.66 13.49
CA ALA A 56 7.04 -11.59 14.46
C ALA A 56 7.53 -10.22 13.94
N ARG A 57 8.67 -10.18 13.22
CA ARG A 57 9.17 -8.94 12.58
C ARG A 57 8.31 -8.50 11.40
N THR A 58 7.73 -9.45 10.67
CA THR A 58 6.83 -9.18 9.54
C THR A 58 5.37 -9.24 9.97
N ALA A 59 5.07 -9.15 11.27
CA ALA A 59 3.70 -9.16 11.74
C ALA A 59 3.03 -7.83 11.35
N PRO A 60 1.79 -7.85 10.84
CA PRO A 60 1.00 -6.64 10.65
C PRO A 60 0.83 -5.86 11.94
N VAL A 61 0.77 -4.54 11.83
CA VAL A 61 0.34 -3.69 12.95
C VAL A 61 -1.14 -3.94 13.23
N ALA A 62 -1.49 -4.02 14.52
CA ALA A 62 -2.88 -4.22 14.94
C ALA A 62 -3.81 -3.16 14.31
N GLY A 63 -4.94 -3.60 13.76
CA GLY A 63 -5.89 -2.73 13.06
C GLY A 63 -5.50 -2.34 11.62
N ARG A 64 -4.34 -2.78 11.12
CA ARG A 64 -3.86 -2.50 9.75
C ARG A 64 -3.88 -3.72 8.83
N THR A 65 -4.86 -4.58 9.04
CA THR A 65 -5.12 -5.72 8.16
C THR A 65 -6.41 -5.56 7.38
N ASP A 66 -7.28 -4.63 7.78
CA ASP A 66 -8.63 -4.52 7.26
C ASP A 66 -8.73 -3.47 6.16
N VAL A 67 -8.94 -3.91 4.92
CA VAL A 67 -8.98 -3.05 3.72
C VAL A 67 -10.35 -3.16 3.05
N GLY A 68 -11.06 -2.05 2.99
CA GLY A 68 -12.25 -1.93 2.15
C GLY A 68 -11.87 -1.59 0.71
N ILE A 69 -12.60 -2.15 -0.25
CA ILE A 69 -12.40 -1.91 -1.67
C ILE A 69 -13.69 -1.33 -2.24
N LEU A 70 -13.61 -0.09 -2.71
CA LEU A 70 -14.64 0.55 -3.52
C LEU A 70 -14.10 0.61 -4.95
N ALA A 71 -14.43 -0.40 -5.77
CA ALA A 71 -13.94 -0.57 -7.13
C ALA A 71 -14.88 -1.48 -7.94
N ALA A 72 -14.70 -1.52 -9.27
CA ALA A 72 -15.28 -2.56 -10.12
C ALA A 72 -14.85 -3.97 -9.69
N GLU A 73 -15.71 -4.96 -9.94
CA GLU A 73 -15.47 -6.36 -9.58
C GLU A 73 -14.20 -6.94 -10.25
N ALA A 74 -13.91 -6.54 -11.50
CA ALA A 74 -12.71 -6.99 -12.21
C ALA A 74 -11.43 -6.59 -11.47
N PHE A 75 -11.36 -5.34 -11.01
CA PHE A 75 -10.24 -4.85 -10.21
C PHE A 75 -10.09 -5.63 -8.90
N THR A 76 -11.19 -5.84 -8.18
CA THR A 76 -11.19 -6.57 -6.91
C THR A 76 -10.65 -7.99 -7.06
N ARG A 77 -11.12 -8.73 -8.08
CA ARG A 77 -10.64 -10.10 -8.35
C ARG A 77 -9.16 -10.15 -8.68
N MET A 78 -8.66 -9.19 -9.44
CA MET A 78 -7.23 -9.11 -9.75
C MET A 78 -6.40 -8.80 -8.51
N LEU A 79 -6.84 -7.87 -7.67
CA LEU A 79 -6.16 -7.57 -6.41
C LEU A 79 -6.10 -8.80 -5.48
N GLU A 80 -7.20 -9.55 -5.38
CA GLU A 80 -7.26 -10.78 -4.60
C GLU A 80 -6.28 -11.85 -5.13
N ALA A 81 -6.15 -11.97 -6.45
CA ALA A 81 -5.21 -12.91 -7.08
C ALA A 81 -3.74 -12.56 -6.82
N GLU A 82 -3.42 -11.28 -6.60
CA GLU A 82 -2.05 -10.81 -6.29
C GLU A 82 -1.69 -10.87 -4.80
N LEU A 83 -2.64 -11.22 -3.92
CA LEU A 83 -2.46 -11.25 -2.47
C LEU A 83 -2.54 -12.64 -1.80
N PRO A 84 -2.13 -13.76 -2.44
CA PRO A 84 -2.21 -15.06 -1.81
C PRO A 84 -1.28 -15.12 -0.59
N GLY A 85 -1.83 -15.52 0.56
CA GLY A 85 -1.08 -15.60 1.82
C GLY A 85 -0.77 -14.25 2.47
N SER A 86 -1.32 -13.14 1.95
CA SER A 86 -1.28 -11.86 2.65
C SER A 86 -2.13 -11.90 3.91
N ALA A 87 -1.72 -11.14 4.93
CA ALA A 87 -2.52 -10.93 6.14
C ALA A 87 -3.60 -9.85 5.96
N LEU A 88 -3.68 -9.21 4.78
CA LEU A 88 -4.74 -8.28 4.44
C LEU A 88 -6.08 -9.02 4.29
N ARG A 89 -7.12 -8.46 4.90
CA ARG A 89 -8.52 -8.86 4.79
C ARG A 89 -9.21 -7.85 3.89
N LEU A 90 -9.50 -8.29 2.68
CA LEU A 90 -10.18 -7.46 1.69
C LEU A 90 -11.70 -7.62 1.86
N ARG A 91 -12.43 -6.49 1.83
CA ARG A 91 -13.89 -6.50 1.73
C ARG A 91 -14.37 -5.52 0.69
N THR A 92 -15.34 -5.90 -0.12
CA THR A 92 -16.00 -4.96 -1.01
C THR A 92 -16.87 -4.00 -0.21
N VAL A 93 -16.83 -2.72 -0.56
CA VAL A 93 -17.58 -1.64 0.09
C VAL A 93 -18.39 -0.91 -0.97
N THR A 94 -19.65 -0.60 -0.67
CA THR A 94 -20.50 0.23 -1.54
C THR A 94 -20.40 1.70 -1.16
N PRO A 95 -20.68 2.65 -2.08
CA PRO A 95 -20.69 4.08 -1.75
C PRO A 95 -21.58 4.43 -0.56
N ASP A 96 -22.77 3.82 -0.47
CA ASP A 96 -23.71 4.06 0.63
C ASP A 96 -23.15 3.64 2.00
N ALA A 97 -22.38 2.55 2.04
CA ALA A 97 -21.74 2.07 3.26
C ALA A 97 -20.71 3.06 3.84
N LEU A 98 -20.19 4.00 3.03
CA LEU A 98 -19.31 5.07 3.50
C LEU A 98 -20.05 6.15 4.32
N THR A 99 -21.37 6.10 4.37
CA THR A 99 -22.23 7.06 5.08
C THR A 99 -22.90 6.50 6.33
N LEU A 100 -22.96 5.18 6.44
CA LEU A 100 -23.67 4.51 7.52
C LEU A 100 -22.79 4.41 8.78
N PRO A 101 -23.38 4.52 9.98
CA PRO A 101 -22.69 4.18 11.21
C PRO A 101 -22.38 2.67 11.21
N GLY A 102 -21.10 2.32 11.16
CA GLY A 102 -20.65 0.93 11.08
C GLY A 102 -19.12 0.82 11.21
N HIS A 103 -18.60 -0.41 11.16
CA HIS A 103 -17.16 -0.65 11.21
C HIS A 103 -16.53 -0.32 9.85
N LEU A 104 -16.11 0.93 9.68
CA LEU A 104 -15.30 1.35 8.54
C LEU A 104 -13.93 0.62 8.59
N PRO A 105 -13.31 0.35 7.43
CA PRO A 105 -12.04 -0.36 7.39
C PRO A 105 -10.91 0.49 7.97
N GLY A 106 -9.79 -0.14 8.30
CA GLY A 106 -8.57 0.60 8.61
C GLY A 106 -8.08 1.43 7.42
N LEU A 107 -8.30 0.92 6.20
CA LEU A 107 -7.98 1.59 4.94
C LEU A 107 -9.06 1.32 3.89
N LEU A 108 -9.48 2.34 3.17
CA LEU A 108 -10.30 2.23 1.96
C LEU A 108 -9.39 2.39 0.72
N LEU A 109 -9.34 1.35 -0.11
CA LEU A 109 -8.87 1.45 -1.48
C LEU A 109 -10.04 1.85 -2.37
N HIS A 110 -9.98 3.05 -2.92
CA HIS A 110 -11.02 3.62 -3.76
C HIS A 110 -10.53 3.77 -5.20
N VAL A 111 -11.06 2.95 -6.10
CA VAL A 111 -10.82 3.06 -7.53
C VAL A 111 -11.93 3.91 -8.14
N ALA A 112 -11.61 5.16 -8.47
CA ALA A 112 -12.57 6.08 -9.07
C ALA A 112 -12.61 5.87 -10.59
N GLU A 113 -13.80 5.63 -11.12
CA GLU A 113 -14.05 5.48 -12.56
C GLU A 113 -14.34 6.84 -13.21
N THR A 114 -14.80 7.80 -12.40
CA THR A 114 -15.02 9.18 -12.85
C THR A 114 -14.30 10.21 -11.99
N PRO A 115 -13.97 11.39 -12.54
CA PRO A 115 -13.45 12.50 -11.74
C PRO A 115 -14.40 12.96 -10.62
N GLY A 116 -15.73 12.82 -10.81
CA GLY A 116 -16.74 13.20 -9.82
C GLY A 116 -16.75 12.32 -8.58
N GLU A 117 -16.37 11.06 -8.71
CA GLU A 117 -16.32 10.10 -7.59
C GLU A 117 -15.13 10.34 -6.68
N ARG A 118 -14.03 10.94 -7.18
CA ARG A 118 -12.75 11.04 -6.44
C ARG A 118 -12.87 11.60 -5.03
N GLY A 119 -13.82 12.52 -4.80
CA GLY A 119 -14.05 13.15 -3.50
C GLY A 119 -14.94 12.37 -2.52
N LEU A 120 -15.57 11.26 -2.92
CA LEU A 120 -16.57 10.54 -2.11
C LEU A 120 -16.04 10.11 -0.73
N ALA A 121 -14.76 9.75 -0.67
CA ALA A 121 -14.11 9.23 0.54
C ALA A 121 -13.31 10.28 1.32
N ASP A 122 -13.30 11.56 0.91
CA ASP A 122 -12.39 12.57 1.48
C ASP A 122 -12.63 12.86 2.97
N ARG A 123 -13.79 12.52 3.51
CA ARG A 123 -14.12 12.69 4.93
C ARG A 123 -13.72 11.52 5.83
N LEU A 124 -13.37 10.35 5.26
CA LEU A 124 -13.14 9.14 6.05
C LEU A 124 -11.91 9.21 6.98
N PRO A 125 -10.82 9.92 6.64
CA PRO A 125 -9.68 10.03 7.54
C PRO A 125 -10.00 10.72 8.87
N ALA A 126 -10.95 11.66 8.89
CA ALA A 126 -11.47 12.26 10.13
C ALA A 126 -12.14 11.23 11.05
N ALA A 127 -12.65 10.13 10.49
CA ALA A 127 -13.28 9.02 11.20
C ALA A 127 -12.32 7.85 11.49
N GLY A 128 -11.02 8.02 11.22
CA GLY A 128 -9.99 7.00 11.49
C GLY A 128 -9.76 5.98 10.36
N THR A 129 -10.40 6.15 9.21
CA THR A 129 -10.21 5.28 8.04
C THR A 129 -9.30 5.96 7.03
N GLY A 130 -8.14 5.36 6.76
CA GLY A 130 -7.26 5.84 5.69
C GLY A 130 -7.92 5.70 4.32
N VAL A 131 -7.48 6.47 3.33
CA VAL A 131 -7.95 6.39 1.95
C VAL A 131 -6.76 6.38 0.99
N LEU A 132 -6.71 5.36 0.14
CA LEU A 132 -5.82 5.29 -1.01
C LEU A 132 -6.68 5.32 -2.27
N ARG A 133 -6.49 6.33 -3.14
CA ARG A 133 -7.29 6.45 -4.37
C ARG A 133 -6.47 6.07 -5.58
N CYS A 134 -7.10 5.38 -6.50
CA CYS A 134 -6.56 5.04 -7.80
C CYS A 134 -7.54 5.47 -8.88
N TYR A 135 -7.04 5.93 -10.03
CA TYR A 135 -7.90 6.29 -11.15
C TYR A 135 -7.11 6.31 -12.46
N ARG A 136 -7.84 6.31 -13.57
CA ARG A 136 -7.29 6.34 -14.93
C ARG A 136 -7.75 7.58 -15.66
N GLU A 137 -6.86 8.12 -16.46
CA GLU A 137 -7.15 9.24 -17.36
C GLU A 137 -6.44 8.98 -18.70
N GLY A 138 -7.19 8.51 -19.69
CA GLY A 138 -6.62 8.09 -20.97
C GLY A 138 -5.60 6.95 -20.79
N GLY A 139 -4.37 7.16 -21.25
CA GLY A 139 -3.24 6.22 -21.10
C GLY A 139 -2.43 6.40 -19.82
N LEU A 140 -2.96 7.10 -18.82
CA LEU A 140 -2.28 7.37 -17.55
C LEU A 140 -3.02 6.70 -16.38
N LEU A 141 -2.28 5.97 -15.56
CA LEU A 141 -2.75 5.49 -14.27
C LEU A 141 -2.18 6.35 -13.16
N PHE A 142 -3.01 6.62 -12.14
CA PHE A 142 -2.64 7.41 -10.98
C PHE A 142 -2.93 6.67 -9.70
N ILE A 143 -2.07 6.88 -8.72
CA ILE A 143 -2.29 6.56 -7.31
C ILE A 143 -2.10 7.86 -6.54
N ASP A 144 -3.17 8.36 -5.92
CA ASP A 144 -3.14 9.57 -5.11
C ASP A 144 -2.24 9.37 -3.87
N PRO A 145 -1.78 10.48 -3.25
CA PRO A 145 -1.18 10.41 -1.93
C PRO A 145 -2.07 9.64 -0.94
N LEU A 146 -1.45 8.76 -0.16
CA LEU A 146 -2.14 8.00 0.88
C LEU A 146 -2.66 8.98 1.94
N ARG A 147 -3.97 9.05 2.14
CA ARG A 147 -4.58 9.95 3.12
C ARG A 147 -4.89 9.18 4.39
N LEU A 148 -4.12 9.36 5.46
CA LEU A 148 -4.35 8.71 6.76
C LEU A 148 -5.04 9.61 7.78
N HIS A 149 -4.88 10.93 7.64
CA HIS A 149 -5.51 11.91 8.50
C HIS A 149 -5.92 13.18 7.73
N ASP A 150 -6.59 14.12 8.40
CA ASP A 150 -7.07 15.35 7.77
C ASP A 150 -5.98 16.32 7.30
N GLY A 151 -4.78 16.22 7.86
CA GLY A 151 -3.61 16.98 7.39
C GLY A 151 -2.94 16.42 6.13
N ASP A 152 -3.45 15.33 5.53
CA ASP A 152 -2.91 14.74 4.30
C ASP A 152 -3.67 15.28 3.08
N PRO A 153 -3.04 15.31 1.88
CA PRO A 153 -3.67 15.84 0.70
C PRO A 153 -5.00 15.18 0.33
N ASP A 154 -5.99 16.00 0.00
CA ASP A 154 -7.29 15.53 -0.49
C ASP A 154 -7.38 15.47 -2.02
N SER A 155 -8.47 14.90 -2.54
CA SER A 155 -8.66 14.75 -3.98
C SER A 155 -8.69 16.11 -4.71
N ARG A 156 -9.21 17.15 -4.06
CA ARG A 156 -9.32 18.51 -4.60
C ARG A 156 -7.95 19.18 -4.66
N GLN A 157 -7.12 19.03 -3.64
CA GLN A 157 -5.76 19.55 -3.58
C GLN A 157 -4.88 18.87 -4.63
N VAL A 158 -5.03 17.55 -4.82
CA VAL A 158 -4.38 16.85 -5.93
C VAL A 158 -4.82 17.44 -7.28
N LEU A 159 -6.13 17.57 -7.50
CA LEU A 159 -6.65 18.15 -8.75
C LEU A 159 -6.11 19.56 -8.98
N ARG A 160 -6.12 20.43 -7.97
CA ARG A 160 -5.58 21.80 -8.06
C ARG A 160 -4.09 21.82 -8.37
N ARG A 161 -3.30 20.95 -7.73
CA ARG A 161 -1.86 20.84 -8.00
C ARG A 161 -1.60 20.47 -9.46
N ARG A 162 -2.43 19.58 -10.02
CA ARG A 162 -2.35 19.15 -11.41
C ARG A 162 -2.79 20.24 -12.38
N LEU A 163 -3.89 20.94 -12.10
CA LEU A 163 -4.32 22.10 -12.88
C LEU A 163 -3.25 23.19 -12.89
N ALA A 164 -2.67 23.52 -11.73
CA ALA A 164 -1.59 24.50 -11.62
C ALA A 164 -0.29 24.08 -12.33
N ALA A 165 -0.07 22.78 -12.54
CA ALA A 165 1.07 22.26 -13.30
C ALA A 165 0.80 22.19 -14.82
N SER A 166 -0.45 22.33 -15.24
CA SER A 166 -0.84 22.23 -16.64
C SER A 166 -0.52 23.52 -17.38
N SER A 167 -0.03 23.41 -18.62
CA SER A 167 0.07 24.53 -19.55
C SER A 167 -1.29 24.96 -20.11
N ALA A 168 -2.32 24.12 -19.96
CA ALA A 168 -3.68 24.32 -20.45
C ALA A 168 -4.68 23.92 -19.35
N PRO A 169 -4.77 24.69 -18.23
CA PRO A 169 -5.56 24.31 -17.07
C PRO A 169 -7.06 24.26 -17.35
N ALA A 170 -7.60 25.21 -18.12
CA ALA A 170 -9.02 25.28 -18.43
C ALA A 170 -9.47 24.13 -19.35
N GLU A 171 -8.62 23.77 -20.31
CA GLU A 171 -8.81 22.65 -21.22
C GLU A 171 -8.74 21.32 -20.47
N LEU A 172 -7.77 21.17 -19.55
CA LEU A 172 -7.67 20.00 -18.70
C LEU A 172 -8.91 19.84 -17.82
N GLU A 173 -9.36 20.91 -17.17
CA GLU A 173 -10.59 20.89 -16.35
C GLU A 173 -11.82 20.50 -17.19
N THR A 174 -11.96 21.10 -18.38
CA THR A 174 -13.05 20.79 -19.32
C THR A 174 -12.99 19.33 -19.80
N TRP A 175 -11.80 18.83 -20.08
CA TRP A 175 -11.58 17.45 -20.52
C TRP A 175 -11.93 16.44 -19.43
N LEU A 176 -11.50 16.69 -18.19
CA LEU A 176 -11.85 15.88 -17.02
C LEU A 176 -13.36 15.85 -16.81
N GLY A 177 -14.04 16.99 -16.92
CA GLY A 177 -15.49 17.08 -16.77
C GLY A 177 -16.30 16.33 -17.84
N ARG A 178 -15.67 15.91 -18.93
CA ARG A 178 -16.30 15.16 -20.04
C ARG A 178 -15.91 13.68 -20.07
N GLN A 179 -15.04 13.22 -19.16
CA GLN A 179 -14.67 11.82 -19.08
C GLN A 179 -15.90 10.96 -18.75
N GLN A 180 -16.06 9.87 -19.51
CA GLN A 180 -17.07 8.86 -19.22
C GLN A 180 -16.51 7.87 -18.20
N PRO A 181 -17.36 7.23 -17.39
CA PRO A 181 -16.95 6.11 -16.57
C PRO A 181 -16.28 5.03 -17.42
N GLY A 182 -15.20 4.46 -16.91
CA GLY A 182 -14.49 3.37 -17.56
C GLY A 182 -13.75 2.53 -16.54
N ASP A 183 -13.62 1.23 -16.83
CA ASP A 183 -12.82 0.33 -16.02
C ASP A 183 -11.34 0.78 -16.07
N LEU A 184 -10.77 0.93 -14.87
CA LEU A 184 -9.38 1.33 -14.66
C LEU A 184 -8.41 0.49 -15.51
N LEU A 185 -8.67 -0.81 -15.66
CA LEU A 185 -7.70 -1.75 -16.21
C LEU A 185 -8.01 -2.19 -17.65
N ASP A 186 -9.17 -1.80 -18.19
CA ASP A 186 -9.63 -2.29 -19.49
C ASP A 186 -8.69 -1.89 -20.65
N GLY A 187 -8.34 -2.88 -21.48
CA GLY A 187 -7.47 -2.71 -22.63
C GLY A 187 -6.01 -2.32 -22.32
N LEU A 188 -5.56 -2.40 -21.05
CA LEU A 188 -4.19 -2.05 -20.70
C LEU A 188 -3.18 -3.18 -20.98
N PRO A 189 -1.93 -2.85 -21.36
CA PRO A 189 -0.86 -3.85 -21.46
C PRO A 189 -0.59 -4.51 -20.12
N THR A 190 -0.35 -5.84 -20.13
CA THR A 190 -0.04 -6.61 -18.91
C THR A 190 1.09 -6.00 -18.09
N ALA A 191 2.15 -5.50 -18.73
CA ALA A 191 3.25 -4.85 -18.02
C ALA A 191 2.83 -3.60 -17.23
N ALA A 192 1.92 -2.79 -17.78
CA ALA A 192 1.40 -1.61 -17.09
C ALA A 192 0.56 -2.01 -15.87
N VAL A 193 -0.29 -3.02 -16.03
CA VAL A 193 -1.08 -3.61 -14.94
C VAL A 193 -0.17 -4.13 -13.83
N THR A 194 0.85 -4.93 -14.16
CA THR A 194 1.81 -5.46 -13.18
C THR A 194 2.53 -4.36 -12.41
N LEU A 195 3.02 -3.32 -13.09
CA LEU A 195 3.69 -2.19 -12.43
C LEU A 195 2.75 -1.42 -11.50
N PHE A 196 1.51 -1.22 -11.93
CA PHE A 196 0.48 -0.58 -11.12
C PHE A 196 0.18 -1.38 -9.85
N PHE A 197 -0.07 -2.68 -9.96
CA PHE A 197 -0.31 -3.54 -8.80
C PHE A 197 0.92 -3.65 -7.89
N ALA A 198 2.12 -3.79 -8.44
CA ALA A 198 3.34 -3.79 -7.64
C ALA A 198 3.46 -2.52 -6.78
N ARG A 199 3.16 -1.34 -7.36
CA ARG A 199 3.14 -0.09 -6.60
C ARG A 199 2.04 -0.07 -5.55
N LEU A 200 0.83 -0.46 -5.90
CA LEU A 200 -0.30 -0.53 -4.98
C LEU A 200 0.01 -1.43 -3.77
N LEU A 201 0.50 -2.63 -4.02
CA LEU A 201 0.87 -3.61 -3.00
C LEU A 201 2.01 -3.09 -2.10
N THR A 202 2.95 -2.35 -2.66
CA THR A 202 4.00 -1.67 -1.87
C THR A 202 3.38 -0.70 -0.86
N VAL A 203 2.46 0.17 -1.30
CA VAL A 203 1.79 1.13 -0.42
C VAL A 203 0.96 0.39 0.65
N LEU A 204 0.23 -0.66 0.28
CA LEU A 204 -0.57 -1.45 1.22
C LEU A 204 0.30 -2.16 2.26
N THR A 205 1.45 -2.69 1.86
CA THR A 205 2.41 -3.36 2.74
C THR A 205 3.05 -2.36 3.71
N ASP A 206 3.47 -1.20 3.20
CA ASP A 206 4.02 -0.11 4.02
C ASP A 206 3.00 0.42 5.03
N TRP A 207 1.73 0.51 4.63
CA TRP A 207 0.63 0.80 5.54
C TRP A 207 0.48 -0.28 6.60
N GLN A 208 0.37 -1.54 6.20
CA GLN A 208 0.18 -2.69 7.08
C GLN A 208 1.26 -2.77 8.17
N HIS A 209 2.52 -2.50 7.82
CA HIS A 209 3.65 -2.60 8.75
C HIS A 209 4.08 -1.27 9.37
N HIS A 210 3.40 -0.16 9.06
CA HIS A 210 3.75 1.17 9.53
C HIS A 210 5.22 1.52 9.27
N THR A 211 5.68 1.31 8.05
CA THR A 211 7.08 1.57 7.67
C THR A 211 7.34 3.08 7.55
N PRO A 212 8.60 3.54 7.64
CA PRO A 212 8.95 4.94 7.42
C PRO A 212 8.58 5.47 6.02
N ALA A 213 8.43 4.59 5.02
CA ALA A 213 8.04 4.96 3.67
C ALA A 213 6.62 5.58 3.58
N LEU A 214 5.80 5.40 4.62
CA LEU A 214 4.47 6.00 4.69
C LEU A 214 4.48 7.51 4.54
N ASP A 215 5.47 8.22 5.09
CA ASP A 215 5.52 9.67 4.98
C ASP A 215 5.71 10.15 3.54
N GLU A 216 6.40 9.35 2.71
CA GLU A 216 6.51 9.61 1.28
C GLU A 216 5.20 9.31 0.56
N HIS A 217 4.59 8.14 0.82
CA HIS A 217 3.30 7.76 0.20
C HIS A 217 2.21 8.79 0.49
N ARG A 218 2.22 9.39 1.67
CA ARG A 218 1.25 10.42 2.09
C ARG A 218 1.36 11.75 1.36
N ARG A 219 2.45 11.97 0.63
CA ARG A 219 2.72 13.25 -0.07
C ARG A 219 3.01 13.04 -1.55
N THR A 220 2.86 11.84 -2.08
CA THR A 220 3.27 11.51 -3.44
C THR A 220 2.07 11.10 -4.28
N LEU A 221 1.77 11.92 -5.29
CA LEU A 221 0.96 11.49 -6.43
C LEU A 221 1.86 10.66 -7.34
N TRP A 222 1.58 9.37 -7.46
CA TRP A 222 2.29 8.50 -8.39
C TRP A 222 1.52 8.41 -9.71
N ARG A 223 2.25 8.47 -10.81
CA ARG A 223 1.74 8.44 -12.18
C ARG A 223 2.49 7.41 -13.00
N LEU A 224 1.77 6.57 -13.72
CA LEU A 224 2.30 5.63 -14.70
C LEU A 224 1.72 5.95 -16.09
N ASP A 225 2.60 6.12 -17.06
CA ASP A 225 2.23 6.14 -18.47
C ASP A 225 2.16 4.70 -18.99
N THR A 226 1.00 4.25 -19.45
CA THR A 226 0.77 2.84 -19.80
C THR A 226 1.40 2.43 -21.13
N THR A 227 1.79 3.40 -21.96
CA THR A 227 2.43 3.17 -23.27
C THR A 227 3.94 3.08 -23.14
N THR A 228 4.53 4.01 -22.39
CA THR A 228 5.99 4.09 -22.18
C THR A 228 6.46 3.34 -20.95
N LEU A 229 5.54 2.94 -20.08
CA LEU A 229 5.78 2.34 -18.76
C LEU A 229 6.62 3.25 -17.83
N LEU A 230 6.68 4.56 -18.13
CA LEU A 230 7.38 5.52 -17.30
C LEU A 230 6.55 5.83 -16.05
N ALA A 231 7.11 5.47 -14.90
CA ALA A 231 6.57 5.80 -13.58
C ALA A 231 7.23 7.07 -13.03
N THR A 232 6.43 7.99 -12.50
CA THR A 232 6.89 9.27 -11.93
C THR A 232 6.15 9.56 -10.62
N GLY A 233 6.87 10.13 -9.65
CA GLY A 233 6.30 10.63 -8.40
C GLY A 233 6.25 12.16 -8.38
N HIS A 234 5.15 12.72 -7.91
CA HIS A 234 4.94 14.17 -7.82
C HIS A 234 4.54 14.55 -6.40
N LEU A 235 5.30 15.46 -5.79
CA LEU A 235 4.99 15.95 -4.45
C LEU A 235 3.69 16.76 -4.45
N VAL A 236 2.79 16.39 -3.55
CA VAL A 236 1.55 17.09 -3.22
C VAL A 236 1.57 17.37 -1.73
N LEU A 237 1.49 18.65 -1.38
CA LEU A 237 1.43 19.10 0.01
C LEU A 237 -0.01 19.48 0.34
N ALA A 238 -0.46 19.06 1.52
CA ALA A 238 -1.71 19.57 2.06
C ALA A 238 -1.53 21.04 2.46
N TYR A 239 -2.58 21.83 2.30
CA TYR A 239 -2.60 23.23 2.73
C TYR A 239 -3.98 23.60 3.28
N PRO A 240 -4.07 24.52 4.25
CA PRO A 240 -5.35 25.07 4.67
C PRO A 240 -6.07 25.68 3.46
N GLU A 241 -7.37 25.41 3.33
CA GLU A 241 -8.16 25.98 2.23
C GLU A 241 -8.03 27.51 2.25
N PRO A 242 -7.60 28.14 1.13
CA PRO A 242 -7.48 29.59 1.07
C PRO A 242 -8.83 30.25 1.35
N ALA A 243 -8.81 31.42 2.01
CA ALA A 243 -10.02 32.21 2.18
C ALA A 243 -10.69 32.45 0.82
N PRO A 244 -12.03 32.37 0.73
CA PRO A 244 -12.73 32.59 -0.54
C PRO A 244 -12.33 33.94 -1.12
N HIS A 245 -12.11 33.96 -2.43
CA HIS A 245 -11.74 35.20 -3.10
C HIS A 245 -12.83 36.25 -2.83
N PRO A 246 -12.50 37.45 -2.30
CA PRO A 246 -13.47 38.52 -2.20
C PRO A 246 -14.00 38.76 -3.62
N GLY A 247 -15.29 38.52 -3.81
CA GLY A 247 -15.87 38.36 -5.14
C GLY A 247 -15.61 39.58 -6.03
N ARG A 248 -15.44 39.34 -7.33
CA ARG A 248 -15.55 40.38 -8.35
C ARG A 248 -16.96 40.98 -8.19
N ARG A 249 -17.06 42.25 -7.81
CA ARG A 249 -18.33 42.99 -7.92
C ARG A 249 -18.79 42.81 -9.37
N ARG A 250 -20.00 42.25 -9.54
CA ARG A 250 -20.64 42.06 -10.84
C ARG A 250 -20.69 43.36 -11.61
#